data_AF-A0A2L2BNC1-F1
#
_entry.id   AF-A0A2L2BNC1-F1
#
_cell.length_a   1.000
_cell.length_b   1.000
_cell.length_c   1.000
_cell.angle_alpha   90.00
_cell.angle_beta   90.00
_cell.angle_gamma   90.00
#
_symmetry.space_group_name_H-M   'P 1'
#
loop_
_entity.id
_entity.type
_entity.pdbx_description
1 polymer ?
#
loop_
_entity_poly.entity_id
_entity_poly.type
_entity_poly.pdbx_seq_one_letter_code
_entity_poly.pdbx_strand_id
1 'polypeptide(L)'
;MRLPRPLRRLLDPHTALITGFKSALRAGDSETIAKLVSSHGRRLSLGSSERDTLTALLVGRLDDSVSHEEASRGFVELAQTLGKGRLSSRSWITLENLSRTVGCFLASDAFRRAAVAVISEGGTPSEHFLAALHDRNLTEAIRIWENTTGGNPGSPLWADAGHYLFLWSGGHSGMSQFDTDSEFSRVVSNHPAIVMGPAPTSLTTQDLNGQTLTARVIMQDVLSWDPATDPLGGACDLAYASRETRNWISESDSWSALGAFQAVSFRLDQSNASLPNSSSTVLRAAADPRLLMLGGSSPNMIPLMVWDLLKVPEVSLTLGGTTFFASHTAYTAGNRRFKHTLGRGTDETGSTGQRFERCPTFARHNVTENLTLVANLLQGGALVADKETAQVAGMSTGEYLATLDELYGRDRA
;
A
#
# COMPACT_ATOMS: atom_id res chain seq x y z
N MET A 1 -15.03 -23.97 0.89
CA MET A 1 -13.69 -24.34 1.42
C MET A 1 -12.63 -23.51 0.68
N ARG A 2 -11.90 -22.63 1.37
CA ARG A 2 -10.91 -21.74 0.76
C ARG A 2 -9.58 -22.50 0.63
N LEU A 3 -9.10 -22.78 -0.59
CA LEU A 3 -7.83 -23.48 -0.83
C LEU A 3 -6.65 -22.81 -0.09
N PRO A 4 -5.67 -23.57 0.43
CA PRO A 4 -4.44 -23.03 1.02
C PRO A 4 -3.68 -22.12 0.05
N ARG A 5 -3.07 -21.03 0.56
CA ARG A 5 -2.32 -20.04 -0.24
C ARG A 5 -1.26 -20.65 -1.18
N PRO A 6 -0.47 -21.68 -0.81
CA PRO A 6 0.49 -22.31 -1.72
C PRO A 6 -0.19 -22.93 -2.94
N LEU A 7 -1.34 -23.57 -2.75
CA LEU A 7 -2.12 -24.19 -3.81
C LEU A 7 -2.84 -23.16 -4.69
N ARG A 8 -3.30 -22.03 -4.12
CA ARG A 8 -3.86 -20.92 -4.92
C ARG A 8 -2.82 -20.27 -5.82
N ARG A 9 -1.57 -20.12 -5.34
CA ARG A 9 -0.45 -19.58 -6.14
C ARG A 9 -0.14 -20.44 -7.36
N LEU A 10 -0.45 -21.74 -7.32
CA LEU A 10 -0.30 -22.66 -8.45
C LEU A 10 -1.49 -22.62 -9.43
N LEU A 11 -2.66 -22.16 -8.98
CA LEU A 11 -3.91 -22.21 -9.77
C LEU A 11 -4.27 -20.87 -10.41
N ASP A 12 -3.92 -19.74 -9.79
CA ASP A 12 -4.24 -18.41 -10.31
C ASP A 12 -3.08 -17.85 -11.16
N PRO A 13 -3.25 -17.70 -12.49
CA PRO A 13 -2.17 -17.31 -13.40
C PRO A 13 -1.61 -15.91 -13.10
N HIS A 14 -2.45 -14.99 -12.60
CA HIS A 14 -2.03 -13.63 -12.23
C HIS A 14 -1.08 -13.66 -11.04
N THR A 15 -1.47 -14.35 -9.96
CA THR A 15 -0.63 -14.47 -8.76
C THR A 15 0.65 -15.24 -9.05
N ALA A 16 0.57 -16.32 -9.85
CA ALA A 16 1.72 -17.11 -10.27
C ALA A 16 2.73 -16.24 -11.04
N LEU A 17 2.25 -15.49 -12.04
CA LEU A 17 3.09 -14.61 -12.84
C LEU A 17 3.73 -13.50 -11.99
N ILE A 18 2.95 -12.77 -11.19
CA ILE A 18 3.48 -11.68 -10.33
C ILE A 18 4.49 -12.22 -9.32
N THR A 19 4.20 -13.33 -8.64
CA THR A 19 5.07 -13.87 -7.59
C THR A 19 6.33 -14.51 -8.19
N GLY A 20 6.18 -15.25 -9.30
CA GLY A 20 7.30 -15.84 -10.04
C GLY A 20 8.21 -14.76 -10.60
N PHE A 21 7.64 -13.73 -11.24
CA PHE A 21 8.39 -12.61 -11.82
C PHE A 21 9.22 -11.88 -10.75
N LYS A 22 8.62 -11.59 -9.58
CA LYS A 22 9.34 -10.96 -8.46
C LYS A 22 10.48 -11.82 -7.92
N SER A 23 10.33 -13.14 -7.94
CA SER A 23 11.38 -14.06 -7.50
C SER A 23 12.52 -14.12 -8.52
N ALA A 24 12.18 -14.21 -9.81
CA ALA A 24 13.15 -14.22 -10.91
C ALA A 24 13.92 -12.90 -11.03
N LEU A 25 13.24 -11.75 -10.89
CA LEU A 25 13.86 -10.43 -10.87
C LEU A 25 14.93 -10.32 -9.78
N ARG A 26 14.63 -10.78 -8.56
CA ARG A 26 15.59 -10.79 -7.44
C ARG A 26 16.78 -11.70 -7.68
N ALA A 27 16.59 -12.76 -8.46
CA ALA A 27 17.64 -13.70 -8.82
C ALA A 27 18.45 -13.26 -10.06
N GLY A 28 18.05 -12.20 -10.77
CA GLY A 28 18.63 -11.84 -12.05
C GLY A 28 18.38 -12.90 -13.14
N ASP A 29 17.28 -13.64 -13.06
CA ASP A 29 17.00 -14.79 -13.93
C ASP A 29 16.02 -14.44 -15.06
N SER A 30 16.59 -13.93 -16.15
CA SER A 30 15.87 -13.54 -17.37
C SER A 30 15.21 -14.72 -18.09
N GLU A 31 15.80 -15.93 -18.02
CA GLU A 31 15.23 -17.13 -18.64
C GLU A 31 13.92 -17.53 -17.94
N THR A 32 13.90 -17.49 -16.61
CA THR A 32 12.69 -17.75 -15.83
C THR A 32 11.61 -16.71 -16.10
N ILE A 33 11.97 -15.43 -16.29
CA ILE A 33 11.01 -14.39 -16.69
C ILE A 33 10.35 -14.73 -18.03
N ALA A 34 11.14 -15.04 -19.05
CA ALA A 34 10.64 -15.39 -20.37
C ALA A 34 9.73 -16.63 -20.32
N LYS A 35 10.13 -17.67 -19.57
CA LYS A 35 9.33 -18.87 -19.34
C LYS A 35 7.99 -18.54 -18.68
N LEU A 36 7.98 -17.70 -17.65
CA LEU A 36 6.77 -17.31 -16.94
C LEU A 36 5.78 -16.56 -17.83
N VAL A 37 6.26 -15.60 -18.64
CA VAL A 37 5.42 -14.85 -19.60
C VAL A 37 4.89 -15.78 -20.69
N SER A 38 5.71 -16.68 -21.22
CA SER A 38 5.27 -17.66 -22.21
C SER A 38 4.19 -18.59 -21.68
N SER A 39 4.37 -19.13 -20.47
CA SER A 39 3.48 -20.12 -19.86
C SER A 39 2.17 -19.52 -19.33
N HIS A 40 2.20 -18.31 -18.77
CA HIS A 40 1.03 -17.67 -18.16
C HIS A 40 0.38 -16.61 -19.05
N GLY A 41 1.09 -16.03 -20.02
CA GLY A 41 0.57 -14.96 -20.87
C GLY A 41 -0.66 -15.37 -21.69
N ARG A 42 -0.74 -16.63 -22.15
CA ARG A 42 -1.95 -17.14 -22.81
C ARG A 42 -3.17 -17.11 -21.89
N ARG A 43 -2.97 -17.37 -20.60
CA ARG A 43 -4.04 -17.31 -19.59
C ARG A 43 -4.42 -15.87 -19.21
N LEU A 44 -3.61 -14.90 -19.61
CA LEU A 44 -3.96 -13.47 -19.58
C LEU A 44 -4.63 -12.99 -20.88
N SER A 45 -4.91 -13.90 -21.81
CA SER A 45 -5.41 -13.59 -23.16
C SER A 45 -4.43 -12.80 -24.04
N LEU A 46 -3.11 -12.95 -23.80
CA LEU A 46 -2.08 -12.38 -24.67
C LEU A 46 -1.76 -13.32 -25.84
N GLY A 47 -1.79 -12.79 -27.05
CA GLY A 47 -1.28 -13.39 -28.28
C GLY A 47 0.24 -13.58 -28.25
N SER A 48 0.80 -14.22 -29.28
CA SER A 48 2.24 -14.50 -29.32
C SER A 48 3.08 -13.23 -29.41
N SER A 49 2.77 -12.33 -30.36
CA SER A 49 3.52 -11.08 -30.54
C SER A 49 3.53 -10.20 -29.28
N GLU A 50 2.41 -10.11 -28.57
CA GLU A 50 2.32 -9.32 -27.34
C GLU A 50 3.09 -9.94 -26.17
N ARG A 51 3.13 -11.27 -26.10
CA ARG A 51 3.98 -11.98 -25.13
C ARG A 51 5.45 -11.78 -25.43
N ASP A 52 5.82 -11.76 -26.70
CA ASP A 52 7.19 -11.51 -27.14
C ASP A 52 7.59 -10.06 -26.80
N THR A 53 6.74 -9.08 -27.10
CA THR A 53 6.95 -7.67 -26.70
C THR A 53 7.05 -7.52 -25.18
N LEU A 54 6.10 -8.09 -24.43
CA LEU A 54 6.13 -8.03 -22.97
C LEU A 54 7.41 -8.66 -22.40
N THR A 55 7.84 -9.79 -22.94
CA THR A 55 9.09 -10.46 -22.53
C THR A 55 10.29 -9.58 -22.83
N ALA A 56 10.39 -9.01 -24.03
CA ALA A 56 11.48 -8.14 -24.44
C ALA A 56 11.62 -6.91 -23.53
N LEU A 57 10.50 -6.28 -23.15
CA LEU A 57 10.49 -5.13 -22.25
C LEU A 57 10.93 -5.51 -20.83
N LEU A 58 10.39 -6.60 -20.28
CA LEU A 58 10.69 -7.03 -18.90
C LEU A 58 12.13 -7.56 -18.76
N VAL A 59 12.57 -8.41 -19.67
CA VAL A 59 13.94 -8.95 -19.70
C VAL A 59 14.94 -7.85 -20.04
N GLY A 60 14.62 -7.00 -21.01
CA GLY A 60 15.52 -5.91 -21.41
C GLY A 60 15.75 -4.88 -20.32
N ARG A 61 14.73 -4.58 -19.49
CA ARG A 61 14.93 -3.75 -18.30
C ARG A 61 15.76 -4.44 -17.22
N LEU A 62 15.64 -5.76 -17.07
CA LEU A 62 16.45 -6.51 -16.10
C LEU A 62 17.92 -6.54 -16.51
N ASP A 63 18.20 -6.93 -17.76
CA ASP A 63 19.55 -7.14 -18.29
C ASP A 63 20.22 -5.85 -18.79
N ASP A 64 19.56 -4.71 -18.60
CA ASP A 64 20.01 -3.38 -19.04
C ASP A 64 20.17 -3.21 -20.56
N SER A 65 19.58 -4.11 -21.34
CA SER A 65 19.59 -4.01 -22.81
C SER A 65 18.51 -3.07 -23.37
N VAL A 66 17.60 -2.58 -22.51
CA VAL A 66 16.54 -1.62 -22.85
C VAL A 66 16.53 -0.53 -21.78
N SER A 67 16.61 0.73 -22.22
CA SER A 67 16.55 1.89 -21.34
C SER A 67 15.18 2.04 -20.67
N HIS A 68 15.12 2.85 -19.60
CA HIS A 68 13.85 3.18 -18.97
C HIS A 68 12.87 3.84 -19.97
N GLU A 69 13.36 4.77 -20.79
CA GLU A 69 12.57 5.52 -21.77
C GLU A 69 12.01 4.62 -22.88
N GLU A 70 12.84 3.71 -23.41
CA GLU A 70 12.41 2.73 -24.41
C GLU A 70 11.39 1.75 -23.85
N ALA A 71 11.62 1.23 -22.65
CA ALA A 71 10.67 0.31 -22.03
C ALA A 71 9.34 0.99 -21.71
N SER A 72 9.37 2.20 -21.16
CA SER A 72 8.18 2.98 -20.84
C SER A 72 7.35 3.27 -22.10
N ARG A 73 8.00 3.64 -23.22
CA ARG A 73 7.31 3.78 -24.51
C ARG A 73 6.70 2.47 -24.98
N GLY A 74 7.48 1.39 -24.95
CA GLY A 74 7.01 0.06 -25.36
C GLY A 74 5.84 -0.46 -24.52
N PHE A 75 5.80 -0.19 -23.21
CA PHE A 75 4.66 -0.55 -22.36
C PHE A 75 3.39 0.24 -22.73
N VAL A 76 3.52 1.54 -23.03
CA VAL A 76 2.38 2.36 -23.47
C VAL A 76 1.87 1.89 -24.83
N GLU A 77 2.75 1.62 -25.78
CA GLU A 77 2.39 1.05 -27.10
C GLU A 77 1.74 -0.34 -26.96
N LEU A 78 2.26 -1.19 -26.08
CA LEU A 78 1.65 -2.47 -25.76
C LEU A 78 0.23 -2.29 -25.21
N ALA A 79 0.01 -1.35 -24.29
CA ALA A 79 -1.32 -1.06 -23.77
C ALA A 79 -2.31 -0.60 -24.86
N GLN A 80 -1.83 0.19 -25.83
CA GLN A 80 -2.65 0.69 -26.95
C GLN A 80 -3.00 -0.42 -27.95
N THR A 81 -2.06 -1.32 -28.24
CA THR A 81 -2.23 -2.39 -29.24
C THR A 81 -3.10 -3.56 -28.76
N LEU A 82 -3.11 -3.84 -27.45
CA LEU A 82 -3.88 -4.95 -26.86
C LEU A 82 -5.41 -4.84 -27.06
N GLY A 83 -5.92 -3.65 -27.42
CA GLY A 83 -7.33 -3.40 -27.72
C GLY A 83 -8.28 -3.51 -26.51
N LYS A 84 -9.40 -2.77 -26.55
CA LYS A 84 -10.44 -2.86 -25.51
C LYS A 84 -11.24 -4.16 -25.70
N GLY A 85 -11.57 -4.86 -24.61
CA GLY A 85 -12.50 -6.00 -24.61
C GLY A 85 -11.89 -7.41 -24.64
N ARG A 86 -10.58 -7.59 -24.92
CA ARG A 86 -9.95 -8.93 -24.91
C ARG A 86 -9.42 -9.36 -23.54
N LEU A 87 -8.94 -8.38 -22.77
CA LEU A 87 -8.34 -8.59 -21.46
C LEU A 87 -9.36 -8.27 -20.36
N SER A 88 -9.40 -9.10 -19.32
CA SER A 88 -10.12 -8.78 -18.09
C SER A 88 -9.47 -7.59 -17.37
N SER A 89 -10.24 -6.89 -16.53
CA SER A 89 -9.73 -5.85 -15.61
C SER A 89 -8.51 -6.35 -14.83
N ARG A 90 -8.56 -7.59 -14.36
CA ARG A 90 -7.47 -8.25 -13.63
C ARG A 90 -6.22 -8.51 -14.48
N SER A 91 -6.38 -8.84 -15.76
CA SER A 91 -5.25 -8.97 -16.69
C SER A 91 -4.53 -7.63 -16.87
N TRP A 92 -5.28 -6.54 -17.02
CA TRP A 92 -4.73 -5.19 -17.11
C TRP A 92 -3.98 -4.79 -15.83
N ILE A 93 -4.57 -5.01 -14.65
CA ILE A 93 -3.91 -4.75 -13.36
C ILE A 93 -2.64 -5.61 -13.19
N THR A 94 -2.59 -6.80 -13.80
CA THR A 94 -1.38 -7.64 -13.80
C THR A 94 -0.26 -6.98 -14.62
N LEU A 95 -0.58 -6.41 -15.79
CA LEU A 95 0.39 -5.70 -16.62
C LEU A 95 0.86 -4.39 -15.98
N GLU A 96 -0.05 -3.67 -15.31
CA GLU A 96 0.29 -2.54 -14.43
C GLU A 96 1.29 -2.98 -13.34
N ASN A 97 1.07 -4.14 -12.70
CA ASN A 97 1.99 -4.66 -11.69
C ASN A 97 3.38 -4.96 -12.24
N LEU A 98 3.44 -5.61 -13.41
CA LEU A 98 4.70 -6.04 -14.02
C LEU A 98 5.54 -4.85 -14.48
N SER A 99 4.93 -3.87 -15.15
CA SER A 99 5.60 -2.63 -15.57
C SER A 99 6.15 -1.85 -14.37
N ARG A 100 5.38 -1.69 -13.29
CA ARG A 100 5.87 -1.09 -12.04
C ARG A 100 7.01 -1.88 -11.40
N THR A 101 7.00 -3.20 -11.54
CA THR A 101 8.02 -4.06 -10.92
C THR A 101 9.41 -3.84 -11.56
N VAL A 102 9.47 -3.41 -12.83
CA VAL A 102 10.70 -3.02 -13.53
C VAL A 102 10.90 -1.50 -13.60
N GLY A 103 10.24 -0.76 -12.71
CA GLY A 103 10.47 0.67 -12.54
C GLY A 103 9.78 1.58 -13.55
N CYS A 104 8.90 1.08 -14.42
CA CYS A 104 8.13 1.88 -15.37
C CYS A 104 6.76 2.27 -14.75
N PHE A 105 6.78 3.09 -13.70
CA PHE A 105 5.60 3.53 -12.96
C PHE A 105 4.68 4.40 -13.80
N LEU A 106 5.17 5.42 -14.52
CA LEU A 106 4.27 6.28 -15.30
C LEU A 106 3.59 5.52 -16.45
N ALA A 107 4.35 4.69 -17.16
CA ALA A 107 3.82 3.85 -18.23
C ALA A 107 2.73 2.89 -17.73
N SER A 108 2.83 2.43 -16.48
CA SER A 108 1.83 1.54 -15.88
C SER A 108 0.41 2.13 -15.82
N ASP A 109 0.28 3.46 -15.82
CA ASP A 109 -1.03 4.14 -15.79
C ASP A 109 -1.84 3.88 -17.06
N ALA A 110 -1.19 3.57 -18.19
CA ALA A 110 -1.89 3.15 -19.41
C ALA A 110 -2.66 1.84 -19.19
N PHE A 111 -2.05 0.86 -18.51
CA PHE A 111 -2.71 -0.39 -18.14
C PHE A 111 -3.81 -0.16 -17.10
N ARG A 112 -3.59 0.70 -16.10
CA ARG A 112 -4.62 1.07 -15.11
C ARG A 112 -5.86 1.67 -15.78
N ARG A 113 -5.67 2.66 -16.67
CA ARG A 113 -6.78 3.28 -17.42
C ARG A 113 -7.55 2.27 -18.27
N ALA A 114 -6.84 1.32 -18.90
CA ALA A 114 -7.49 0.24 -19.64
C ALA A 114 -8.29 -0.69 -18.72
N ALA A 115 -7.78 -1.00 -17.52
CA ALA A 115 -8.51 -1.78 -16.52
C ALA A 115 -9.81 -1.07 -16.10
N VAL A 116 -9.74 0.23 -15.81
CA VAL A 116 -10.91 1.05 -15.44
C VAL A 116 -11.92 1.10 -16.59
N ALA A 117 -11.48 1.27 -17.84
CA ALA A 117 -12.39 1.25 -18.99
C ALA A 117 -13.15 -0.09 -19.11
N VAL A 118 -12.46 -1.22 -18.92
CA VAL A 118 -13.11 -2.55 -18.92
C VAL A 118 -14.11 -2.69 -17.76
N ILE A 119 -13.78 -2.14 -16.58
CA ILE A 119 -14.69 -2.10 -15.44
C ILE A 119 -15.93 -1.28 -15.81
N SER A 120 -15.77 -0.08 -16.35
CA SER A 120 -16.91 0.77 -16.74
C SER A 120 -17.86 0.15 -17.77
N GLU A 121 -17.35 -0.73 -18.64
CA GLU A 121 -18.15 -1.39 -19.68
C GLU A 121 -18.92 -2.62 -19.18
N GLY A 122 -18.46 -3.30 -18.12
CA GLY A 122 -19.06 -4.58 -17.70
C GLY A 122 -18.65 -5.10 -16.32
N GLY A 123 -18.14 -4.25 -15.44
CA GLY A 123 -17.67 -4.60 -14.11
C GLY A 123 -18.82 -4.88 -13.13
N THR A 124 -18.47 -5.55 -12.04
CA THR A 124 -19.37 -5.71 -10.89
C THR A 124 -19.60 -4.39 -10.16
N PRO A 125 -20.68 -4.23 -9.38
CA PRO A 125 -20.87 -3.03 -8.55
C PRO A 125 -19.69 -2.73 -7.62
N SER A 126 -19.05 -3.77 -7.07
CA SER A 126 -17.83 -3.61 -6.27
C SER A 126 -16.66 -3.06 -7.07
N GLU A 127 -16.44 -3.52 -8.30
CA GLU A 127 -15.36 -3.01 -9.14
C GLU A 127 -15.62 -1.55 -9.55
N HIS A 128 -16.86 -1.21 -9.90
CA HIS A 128 -17.24 0.17 -10.19
C HIS A 128 -17.00 1.09 -8.98
N PHE A 129 -17.41 0.67 -7.78
CA PHE A 129 -17.18 1.45 -6.56
C PHE A 129 -15.68 1.68 -6.31
N LEU A 130 -14.88 0.60 -6.38
CA LEU A 130 -13.44 0.69 -6.15
C LEU A 130 -12.75 1.53 -7.23
N ALA A 131 -13.16 1.44 -8.49
CA ALA A 131 -12.66 2.31 -9.55
C ALA A 131 -12.98 3.79 -9.26
N ALA A 132 -14.24 4.12 -8.90
CA ALA A 132 -14.64 5.48 -8.56
C ALA A 132 -13.88 6.03 -7.33
N LEU A 133 -13.67 5.19 -6.30
CA LEU A 133 -12.88 5.54 -5.13
C LEU A 133 -11.42 5.87 -5.51
N HIS A 134 -10.80 5.04 -6.34
CA HIS A 134 -9.40 5.22 -6.75
C HIS A 134 -9.18 6.30 -7.81
N ASP A 135 -10.24 6.69 -8.54
CA ASP A 135 -10.27 7.88 -9.39
C ASP A 135 -10.66 9.17 -8.63
N ARG A 136 -10.79 9.09 -7.29
CA ARG A 136 -11.18 10.21 -6.40
C ARG A 136 -12.53 10.84 -6.75
N ASN A 137 -13.45 10.05 -7.30
CA ASN A 137 -14.79 10.49 -7.66
C ASN A 137 -15.80 10.16 -6.55
N LEU A 138 -15.86 11.04 -5.55
CA LEU A 138 -16.73 10.86 -4.37
C LEU A 138 -18.20 10.71 -4.76
N THR A 139 -18.71 11.56 -5.65
CA THR A 139 -20.12 11.54 -6.08
C THR A 139 -20.50 10.19 -6.68
N GLU A 140 -19.68 9.65 -7.57
CA GLU A 140 -19.95 8.35 -8.20
C GLU A 140 -19.81 7.20 -7.20
N ALA A 141 -18.82 7.26 -6.30
CA ALA A 141 -18.64 6.25 -5.26
C ALA A 141 -19.86 6.19 -4.31
N ILE A 142 -20.40 7.35 -3.89
CA ILE A 142 -21.65 7.43 -3.10
C ILE A 142 -22.81 6.82 -3.88
N ARG A 143 -23.02 7.27 -5.12
CA ARG A 143 -24.11 6.79 -5.97
C ARG A 143 -24.10 5.27 -6.13
N ILE A 144 -22.93 4.66 -6.33
CA ILE A 144 -22.80 3.20 -6.46
C ILE A 144 -23.09 2.50 -5.14
N TRP A 145 -22.56 3.02 -4.02
CA TRP A 145 -22.79 2.44 -2.69
C TRP A 145 -24.27 2.46 -2.31
N GLU A 146 -24.96 3.58 -2.50
CA GLU A 146 -26.39 3.73 -2.21
C GLU A 146 -27.24 2.79 -3.07
N ASN A 147 -27.00 2.76 -4.38
CA ASN A 147 -27.76 1.90 -5.30
C ASN A 147 -27.54 0.41 -5.02
N THR A 148 -26.36 0.03 -4.52
CA THR A 148 -26.04 -1.38 -4.26
C THR A 148 -26.52 -1.85 -2.89
N THR A 149 -26.50 -0.97 -1.89
CA THR A 149 -26.80 -1.34 -0.49
C THR A 149 -28.17 -0.91 -0.02
N GLY A 150 -28.82 0.05 -0.68
CA GLY A 150 -30.03 0.71 -0.16
C GLY A 150 -29.81 1.35 1.21
N GLY A 151 -28.56 1.70 1.56
CA GLY A 151 -28.16 2.21 2.87
C GLY A 151 -27.91 1.12 3.93
N ASN A 152 -28.07 -0.17 3.62
CA ASN A 152 -27.82 -1.27 4.55
C ASN A 152 -26.77 -2.25 4.01
N PRO A 153 -25.51 -2.21 4.50
CA PRO A 153 -24.45 -3.02 3.94
C PRO A 153 -24.58 -4.50 4.33
N GLY A 154 -24.98 -5.33 3.37
CA GLY A 154 -25.07 -6.79 3.55
C GLY A 154 -23.73 -7.57 3.50
N SER A 155 -22.59 -6.89 3.32
CA SER A 155 -21.28 -7.55 3.25
C SER A 155 -20.15 -6.70 3.87
N PRO A 156 -19.03 -7.31 4.30
CA PRO A 156 -17.90 -6.57 4.89
C PRO A 156 -17.33 -5.47 3.99
N LEU A 157 -17.25 -5.72 2.68
CA LEU A 157 -16.81 -4.71 1.71
C LEU A 157 -17.70 -3.47 1.78
N TRP A 158 -19.01 -3.66 1.73
CA TRP A 158 -19.97 -2.56 1.70
C TRP A 158 -20.06 -1.84 3.04
N ALA A 159 -19.78 -2.52 4.15
CA ALA A 159 -19.69 -1.90 5.47
C ALA A 159 -18.44 -0.99 5.56
N ASP A 160 -17.28 -1.48 5.14
CA ASP A 160 -16.06 -0.66 5.07
C ASP A 160 -16.20 0.49 4.07
N ALA A 161 -16.82 0.24 2.92
CA ALA A 161 -17.12 1.29 1.93
C ALA A 161 -18.03 2.38 2.52
N GLY A 162 -19.06 1.98 3.27
CA GLY A 162 -19.97 2.92 3.93
C GLY A 162 -19.26 3.78 4.96
N HIS A 163 -18.41 3.18 5.80
CA HIS A 163 -17.62 3.92 6.79
C HIS A 163 -16.61 4.86 6.13
N TYR A 164 -15.95 4.38 5.08
CA TYR A 164 -15.00 5.18 4.33
C TYR A 164 -15.67 6.40 3.67
N LEU A 165 -16.85 6.22 3.05
CA LEU A 165 -17.64 7.32 2.48
C LEU A 165 -18.12 8.30 3.55
N PHE A 166 -18.49 7.80 4.74
CA PHE A 166 -18.85 8.66 5.87
C PHE A 166 -17.70 9.59 6.23
N LEU A 167 -16.47 9.06 6.32
CA LEU A 167 -15.29 9.88 6.60
C LEU A 167 -14.95 10.82 5.42
N TRP A 168 -14.90 10.31 4.19
CA TRP A 168 -14.50 11.11 3.01
C TRP A 168 -15.51 12.22 2.69
N SER A 169 -16.80 12.00 2.93
CA SER A 169 -17.83 13.02 2.71
C SER A 169 -17.98 14.00 3.87
N GLY A 170 -17.21 13.87 4.96
CA GLY A 170 -17.40 14.69 6.16
C GLY A 170 -18.75 14.43 6.85
N GLY A 171 -19.23 13.19 6.81
CA GLY A 171 -20.46 12.73 7.45
C GLY A 171 -21.74 12.86 6.64
N HIS A 172 -21.69 13.36 5.39
CA HIS A 172 -22.88 13.61 4.57
C HIS A 172 -23.44 12.36 3.87
N SER A 173 -22.63 11.32 3.65
CA SER A 173 -23.03 10.12 2.92
C SER A 173 -22.27 8.89 3.41
N GLY A 174 -22.81 7.70 3.17
CA GLY A 174 -22.27 6.46 3.75
C GLY A 174 -22.86 6.16 5.13
N MET A 175 -22.18 5.33 5.90
CA MET A 175 -22.65 4.86 7.21
C MET A 175 -21.47 4.67 8.14
N SER A 176 -21.48 5.33 9.29
CA SER A 176 -20.45 5.16 10.31
C SER A 176 -20.48 3.74 10.90
N GLN A 177 -19.29 3.19 11.12
CA GLN A 177 -19.08 1.86 11.67
C GLN A 177 -17.84 1.89 12.57
N PHE A 178 -17.98 2.55 13.71
CA PHE A 178 -16.93 2.65 14.72
C PHE A 178 -16.80 1.37 15.56
N ASP A 179 -15.59 1.07 16.01
CA ASP A 179 -15.25 0.06 17.01
C ASP A 179 -15.20 0.74 18.39
N THR A 180 -16.30 0.65 19.15
CA THR A 180 -16.46 1.31 20.47
C THR A 180 -16.06 0.43 21.65
N ASP A 181 -16.01 -0.88 21.46
CA ASP A 181 -16.06 -1.84 22.58
C ASP A 181 -14.72 -2.54 22.84
N SER A 182 -13.67 -2.18 22.10
CA SER A 182 -12.34 -2.76 22.25
C SER A 182 -11.48 -2.03 23.30
N GLU A 183 -10.53 -2.74 23.93
CA GLU A 183 -9.52 -2.12 24.80
C GLU A 183 -8.73 -1.02 24.06
N PHE A 184 -8.46 -1.23 22.78
CA PHE A 184 -7.83 -0.23 21.92
C PHE A 184 -8.68 1.04 21.79
N SER A 185 -10.00 0.89 21.59
CA SER A 185 -10.92 2.03 21.55
C SER A 185 -10.83 2.85 22.84
N ARG A 186 -10.71 2.20 24.02
CA ARG A 186 -10.54 2.90 25.30
C ARG A 186 -9.21 3.65 25.43
N VAL A 187 -8.14 3.16 24.81
CA VAL A 187 -6.84 3.84 24.80
C VAL A 187 -6.88 5.08 23.92
N VAL A 188 -7.51 5.01 22.74
CA VAL A 188 -7.38 6.03 21.70
C VAL A 188 -8.54 7.03 21.68
N SER A 189 -9.75 6.61 22.06
CA SER A 189 -10.93 7.48 22.03
C SER A 189 -10.68 8.76 22.82
N ASN A 190 -11.22 9.88 22.32
CA ASN A 190 -11.11 11.21 22.95
C ASN A 190 -9.68 11.80 23.04
N HIS A 191 -8.68 11.17 22.40
CA HIS A 191 -7.33 11.71 22.32
C HIS A 191 -7.00 12.18 20.91
N PRO A 192 -6.33 13.33 20.74
CA PRO A 192 -5.67 13.63 19.47
C PRO A 192 -4.56 12.61 19.23
N ALA A 193 -4.41 12.18 17.98
CA ALA A 193 -3.39 11.22 17.58
C ALA A 193 -2.54 11.77 16.43
N ILE A 194 -1.23 11.55 16.49
CA ILE A 194 -0.30 11.80 15.39
C ILE A 194 0.18 10.45 14.85
N VAL A 195 -0.08 10.18 13.57
CA VAL A 195 0.60 9.10 12.84
C VAL A 195 1.89 9.68 12.26
N MET A 196 3.02 9.16 12.72
CA MET A 196 4.34 9.59 12.28
C MET A 196 5.01 8.50 11.45
N GLY A 197 5.24 8.80 10.17
CA GLY A 197 5.99 7.95 9.26
C GLY A 197 7.51 8.20 9.33
N PRO A 198 8.30 7.48 8.53
CA PRO A 198 9.76 7.52 8.59
C PRO A 198 10.42 8.64 7.77
N ALA A 199 9.66 9.39 6.97
CA ALA A 199 10.16 10.44 6.09
C ALA A 199 10.33 11.78 6.85
N PRO A 200 10.96 12.80 6.23
CA PRO A 200 11.00 14.15 6.79
C PRO A 200 9.60 14.70 7.07
N THR A 201 9.50 15.56 8.09
CA THR A 201 8.23 16.15 8.54
C THR A 201 8.45 17.60 8.97
N SER A 202 7.42 18.41 8.82
CA SER A 202 7.32 19.72 9.45
C SER A 202 6.80 19.68 10.90
N LEU A 203 6.38 18.52 11.40
CA LEU A 203 5.94 18.36 12.79
C LEU A 203 7.13 18.38 13.75
N THR A 204 6.89 18.86 14.96
CA THR A 204 7.86 19.03 16.03
C THR A 204 7.25 18.63 17.38
N THR A 205 8.06 18.63 18.44
CA THR A 205 7.57 18.44 19.81
C THR A 205 6.54 19.50 20.24
N GLN A 206 6.44 20.65 19.56
CA GLN A 206 5.41 21.67 19.85
C GLN A 206 4.01 21.24 19.42
N ASP A 207 3.91 20.29 18.49
CA ASP A 207 2.64 19.71 18.04
C ASP A 207 2.11 18.64 19.01
N LEU A 208 2.95 18.22 19.98
CA LEU A 208 2.54 17.36 21.08
C LEU A 208 1.96 18.23 22.21
N ASN A 209 0.71 17.97 22.58
CA ASN A 209 0.22 18.36 23.89
C ASN A 209 0.24 17.15 24.83
N GLY A 210 0.03 17.36 26.13
CA GLY A 210 0.09 16.28 27.13
C GLY A 210 -0.93 15.15 26.97
N GLN A 211 -1.86 15.26 26.02
CA GLN A 211 -2.88 14.26 25.70
C GLN A 211 -2.70 13.66 24.29
N THR A 212 -1.73 14.14 23.49
CA THR A 212 -1.51 13.64 22.13
C THR A 212 -0.85 12.27 22.15
N LEU A 213 -1.51 11.27 21.55
CA LEU A 213 -0.94 9.94 21.33
C LEU A 213 -0.11 9.93 20.05
N THR A 214 1.09 9.34 20.10
CA THR A 214 1.94 9.19 18.90
C THR A 214 1.94 7.74 18.41
N ALA A 215 1.49 7.54 17.17
CA ALA A 215 1.44 6.25 16.48
C ALA A 215 2.59 6.11 15.49
N ARG A 216 3.37 5.02 15.58
CA ARG A 216 4.52 4.75 14.70
C ARG A 216 4.61 3.30 14.25
N VAL A 217 5.33 3.09 13.15
CA VAL A 217 5.65 1.74 12.67
C VAL A 217 6.89 1.21 13.37
N ILE A 218 6.74 0.11 14.11
CA ILE A 218 7.87 -0.64 14.64
C ILE A 218 8.39 -1.66 13.62
N MET A 219 9.70 -1.83 13.60
CA MET A 219 10.41 -2.74 12.72
C MET A 219 11.40 -3.58 13.53
N GLN A 220 11.94 -4.61 12.89
CA GLN A 220 13.08 -5.34 13.46
C GLN A 220 14.18 -4.34 13.85
N ASP A 221 14.59 -4.39 15.11
CA ASP A 221 15.56 -3.50 15.78
C ASP A 221 15.19 -2.00 15.82
N VAL A 222 13.96 -1.63 15.48
CA VAL A 222 13.45 -0.26 15.60
C VAL A 222 12.19 -0.28 16.46
N LEU A 223 12.40 -0.18 17.77
CA LEU A 223 11.35 -0.13 18.81
C LEU A 223 11.35 1.20 19.58
N SER A 224 12.31 2.09 19.32
CA SER A 224 12.45 3.40 19.96
C SER A 224 13.16 4.37 19.03
N TRP A 225 12.98 5.67 19.28
CA TRP A 225 13.60 6.75 18.51
C TRP A 225 14.39 7.65 19.44
N ASP A 226 15.56 8.12 19.00
CA ASP A 226 16.44 8.97 19.79
C ASP A 226 15.79 10.36 20.02
N PRO A 227 15.49 10.77 21.26
CA PRO A 227 14.85 12.04 21.56
C PRO A 227 15.63 13.28 21.08
N ALA A 228 16.95 13.17 20.93
CA ALA A 228 17.78 14.30 20.50
C ALA A 228 17.67 14.59 19.00
N THR A 229 17.33 13.58 18.20
CA THR A 229 17.33 13.66 16.73
C THR A 229 15.95 13.43 16.12
N ASP A 230 15.01 12.87 16.88
CA ASP A 230 13.64 12.63 16.44
C ASP A 230 12.77 13.90 16.55
N PRO A 231 12.00 14.25 15.51
CA PRO A 231 11.20 15.48 15.49
C PRO A 231 10.13 15.55 16.59
N LEU A 232 9.64 14.40 17.09
CA LEU A 232 8.65 14.34 18.17
C LEU A 232 9.29 13.90 19.49
N GLY A 233 10.60 14.10 19.67
CA GLY A 233 11.29 13.81 20.92
C GLY A 233 11.28 12.33 21.32
N GLY A 234 11.16 11.43 20.34
CA GLY A 234 11.13 9.99 20.57
C GLY A 234 9.75 9.43 20.96
N ALA A 235 8.70 10.25 20.96
CA ALA A 235 7.36 9.85 21.38
C ALA A 235 6.80 8.69 20.54
N CYS A 236 6.28 7.66 21.23
CA CYS A 236 5.52 6.57 20.64
C CYS A 236 4.67 5.85 21.68
N ASP A 237 3.36 6.05 21.62
CA ASP A 237 2.37 5.41 22.49
C ASP A 237 1.74 4.19 21.83
N LEU A 238 1.52 4.27 20.51
CA LEU A 238 0.84 3.27 19.71
C LEU A 238 1.81 2.70 18.68
N ALA A 239 2.14 1.42 18.79
CA ALA A 239 3.04 0.75 17.87
C ALA A 239 2.29 -0.04 16.81
N TYR A 240 2.73 0.03 15.56
CA TYR A 240 2.18 -0.74 14.46
C TYR A 240 3.23 -1.64 13.84
N ALA A 241 2.91 -2.93 13.73
CA ALA A 241 3.84 -3.93 13.25
C ALA A 241 3.33 -4.62 11.97
N SER A 242 4.23 -4.72 10.99
CA SER A 242 3.99 -5.55 9.82
C SER A 242 4.01 -7.03 10.18
N ARG A 243 3.52 -7.89 9.28
CA ARG A 243 3.63 -9.35 9.43
C ARG A 243 5.07 -9.83 9.62
N GLU A 244 6.02 -9.21 8.92
CA GLU A 244 7.45 -9.55 9.03
C GLU A 244 7.97 -9.21 10.42
N THR A 245 7.66 -8.01 10.92
CA THR A 245 8.02 -7.59 12.29
C THR A 245 7.40 -8.51 13.34
N ARG A 246 6.11 -8.87 13.19
CA ARG A 246 5.43 -9.81 14.10
C ARG A 246 6.10 -11.18 14.13
N ASN A 247 6.48 -11.69 12.96
CA ASN A 247 7.15 -12.99 12.87
C ASN A 247 8.50 -12.94 13.57
N TRP A 248 9.28 -11.89 13.35
CA TRP A 248 10.54 -11.68 14.06
C TRP A 248 10.32 -11.67 15.59
N ILE A 249 9.40 -10.85 16.11
CA ILE A 249 9.08 -10.80 17.56
C ILE A 249 8.73 -12.20 18.09
N SER A 250 7.93 -12.95 17.33
CA SER A 250 7.52 -14.30 17.71
C SER A 250 8.66 -15.31 17.67
N GLU A 251 9.60 -15.18 16.73
CA GLU A 251 10.74 -16.07 16.54
C GLU A 251 11.86 -15.77 17.54
N SER A 252 12.02 -14.51 17.94
CA SER A 252 13.01 -14.05 18.93
C SER A 252 12.48 -13.95 20.36
N ASP A 253 11.23 -14.37 20.60
CA ASP A 253 10.51 -14.25 21.87
C ASP A 253 10.59 -12.85 22.52
N SER A 254 10.52 -11.81 21.69
CA SER A 254 10.74 -10.42 22.12
C SER A 254 9.44 -9.69 22.49
N TRP A 255 8.41 -10.42 22.93
CA TRP A 255 7.10 -9.85 23.26
C TRP A 255 7.15 -8.86 24.43
N SER A 256 8.04 -9.09 25.40
CA SER A 256 8.22 -8.20 26.56
C SER A 256 8.70 -6.80 26.18
N ALA A 257 9.43 -6.66 25.07
CA ALA A 257 9.88 -5.37 24.56
C ALA A 257 8.72 -4.46 24.14
N LEU A 258 7.52 -5.01 23.93
CA LEU A 258 6.32 -4.25 23.58
C LEU A 258 5.67 -3.57 24.79
N GLY A 259 6.12 -3.88 26.01
CA GLY A 259 5.63 -3.30 27.26
C GLY A 259 5.81 -1.77 27.37
N ALA A 260 6.65 -1.18 26.52
CA ALA A 260 6.87 0.25 26.45
C ALA A 260 5.71 1.03 25.78
N PHE A 261 4.82 0.33 25.05
CA PHE A 261 3.70 0.93 24.33
C PHE A 261 2.38 0.73 25.08
N GLN A 262 1.44 1.65 24.88
CA GLN A 262 0.08 1.51 25.39
C GLN A 262 -0.71 0.45 24.61
N ALA A 263 -0.51 0.40 23.29
CA ALA A 263 -1.08 -0.62 22.41
C ALA A 263 -0.15 -0.97 21.24
N VAL A 264 -0.23 -2.22 20.78
CA VAL A 264 0.44 -2.70 19.57
C VAL A 264 -0.56 -3.34 18.61
N SER A 265 -0.68 -2.75 17.43
CA SER A 265 -1.56 -3.17 16.35
C SER A 265 -0.77 -3.91 15.25
N PHE A 266 -1.15 -5.15 14.96
CA PHE A 266 -0.48 -6.00 13.98
C PHE A 266 -1.27 -6.08 12.66
N ARG A 267 -0.58 -5.95 11.53
CA ARG A 267 -1.15 -6.30 10.21
C ARG A 267 -1.19 -7.82 10.04
N LEU A 268 -2.38 -8.42 10.23
CA LEU A 268 -2.57 -9.87 10.14
C LEU A 268 -3.29 -10.27 8.84
N ASP A 269 -2.80 -11.35 8.21
CA ASP A 269 -3.41 -11.90 6.99
C ASP A 269 -4.63 -12.78 7.30
N GLN A 270 -4.70 -13.34 8.51
CA GLN A 270 -5.72 -14.26 9.00
C GLN A 270 -6.10 -13.90 10.44
N SER A 271 -7.37 -14.06 10.79
CA SER A 271 -7.91 -13.87 12.15
C SER A 271 -7.31 -14.80 13.22
N ASN A 272 -6.48 -15.78 12.83
CA ASN A 272 -6.01 -16.85 13.70
C ASN A 272 -4.49 -16.79 14.00
N ALA A 273 -3.81 -15.67 13.71
CA ALA A 273 -2.45 -15.51 14.18
C ALA A 273 -2.47 -15.30 15.70
N SER A 274 -1.95 -16.27 16.45
CA SER A 274 -1.96 -16.25 17.92
C SER A 274 -1.12 -15.08 18.42
N LEU A 275 -1.73 -14.19 19.19
CA LEU A 275 -1.04 -13.21 20.01
C LEU A 275 -0.97 -13.77 21.44
N PRO A 276 0.03 -13.39 22.26
CA PRO A 276 0.07 -13.77 23.66
C PRO A 276 -1.23 -13.38 24.38
N ASN A 277 -1.84 -14.31 25.10
CA ASN A 277 -3.09 -14.08 25.83
C ASN A 277 -2.91 -13.19 27.07
N SER A 278 -1.69 -13.09 27.60
CA SER A 278 -1.34 -12.26 28.74
C SER A 278 -0.22 -11.29 28.35
N SER A 279 -0.55 -10.01 28.28
CA SER A 279 0.39 -8.92 28.02
C SER A 279 -0.06 -7.71 28.85
N SER A 280 0.90 -6.94 29.38
CA SER A 280 0.62 -5.66 30.04
C SER A 280 0.18 -4.58 29.03
N THR A 281 0.46 -4.81 27.76
CA THR A 281 0.13 -3.94 26.62
C THR A 281 -0.99 -4.57 25.79
N VAL A 282 -1.90 -3.76 25.26
CA VAL A 282 -2.97 -4.22 24.37
C VAL A 282 -2.36 -4.72 23.06
N LEU A 283 -2.45 -6.03 22.78
CA LEU A 283 -1.98 -6.63 21.52
C LEU A 283 -3.19 -7.00 20.66
N ARG A 284 -3.30 -6.44 19.45
CA ARG A 284 -4.46 -6.69 18.57
C ARG A 284 -4.12 -6.81 17.09
N ALA A 285 -5.06 -7.33 16.32
CA ALA A 285 -5.07 -7.15 14.87
C ALA A 285 -5.54 -5.75 14.52
N ALA A 286 -4.83 -5.04 13.65
CA ALA A 286 -5.29 -3.76 13.10
C ALA A 286 -6.50 -3.97 12.18
N ALA A 287 -7.43 -3.01 12.15
CA ALA A 287 -8.46 -2.94 11.12
C ALA A 287 -7.79 -2.72 9.75
N ASP A 288 -8.12 -3.54 8.76
CA ASP A 288 -7.38 -3.62 7.50
C ASP A 288 -8.22 -3.13 6.31
N PRO A 289 -7.83 -2.02 5.64
CA PRO A 289 -8.60 -1.46 4.52
C PRO A 289 -8.43 -2.20 3.20
N ARG A 290 -7.84 -3.41 3.16
CA ARG A 290 -7.60 -4.16 1.91
C ARG A 290 -8.84 -4.39 1.04
N LEU A 291 -10.04 -4.41 1.62
CA LEU A 291 -11.28 -4.55 0.85
C LEU A 291 -11.56 -3.32 -0.02
N LEU A 292 -11.00 -2.16 0.34
CA LEU A 292 -11.10 -0.91 -0.40
C LEU A 292 -10.02 -0.77 -1.51
N MET A 293 -9.31 -1.85 -1.83
CA MET A 293 -8.23 -1.86 -2.83
C MET A 293 -8.62 -2.67 -4.07
N LEU A 294 -8.61 -2.03 -5.25
CA LEU A 294 -9.09 -2.62 -6.50
C LEU A 294 -8.25 -3.84 -6.95
N GLY A 295 -6.93 -3.74 -6.90
CA GLY A 295 -6.03 -4.80 -7.37
C GLY A 295 -5.89 -6.02 -6.45
N GLY A 296 -6.66 -6.10 -5.35
CA GLY A 296 -6.39 -7.05 -4.27
C GLY A 296 -5.02 -6.82 -3.61
N SER A 297 -4.54 -5.59 -3.71
CA SER A 297 -3.31 -5.08 -3.10
C SER A 297 -3.41 -5.16 -1.58
N SER A 298 -2.27 -5.10 -0.89
CA SER A 298 -2.25 -5.00 0.57
C SER A 298 -1.91 -3.57 0.99
N PRO A 299 -2.59 -2.99 1.98
CA PRO A 299 -2.27 -1.65 2.44
C PRO A 299 -0.86 -1.61 3.04
N ASN A 300 -0.16 -0.50 2.78
CA ASN A 300 1.03 -0.12 3.51
C ASN A 300 0.67 0.21 4.97
N MET A 301 1.69 0.28 5.83
CA MET A 301 1.45 0.53 7.26
C MET A 301 0.79 1.89 7.52
N ILE A 302 1.13 2.93 6.75
CA ILE A 302 0.52 4.26 6.93
C ILE A 302 -1.01 4.25 6.67
N PRO A 303 -1.53 3.81 5.50
CA PRO A 303 -2.97 3.68 5.32
C PRO A 303 -3.65 2.74 6.31
N LEU A 304 -2.96 1.67 6.76
CA LEU A 304 -3.47 0.78 7.80
C LEU A 304 -3.65 1.52 9.13
N MET A 305 -2.66 2.29 9.57
CA MET A 305 -2.69 3.08 10.80
C MET A 305 -3.81 4.12 10.77
N VAL A 306 -3.88 4.88 9.67
CA VAL A 306 -4.92 5.89 9.45
C VAL A 306 -6.30 5.24 9.53
N TRP A 307 -6.51 4.12 8.84
CA TRP A 307 -7.80 3.41 8.87
C TRP A 307 -8.15 2.83 10.24
N ASP A 308 -7.18 2.22 10.93
CA ASP A 308 -7.38 1.62 12.25
C ASP A 308 -7.76 2.66 13.31
N LEU A 309 -7.13 3.84 13.28
CA LEU A 309 -7.46 4.95 14.17
C LEU A 309 -8.80 5.60 13.84
N LEU A 310 -9.12 5.80 12.55
CA LEU A 310 -10.40 6.38 12.13
C LEU A 310 -11.59 5.40 12.23
N LYS A 311 -11.35 4.15 12.64
CA LYS A 311 -12.39 3.22 13.09
C LYS A 311 -12.76 3.41 14.57
N VAL A 312 -12.03 4.24 15.32
CA VAL A 312 -12.37 4.62 16.69
C VAL A 312 -13.09 5.98 16.64
N PRO A 313 -14.19 6.19 17.39
CA PRO A 313 -14.90 7.46 17.36
C PRO A 313 -14.07 8.57 18.04
N GLU A 314 -14.37 9.82 17.71
CA GLU A 314 -13.82 11.01 18.40
C GLU A 314 -12.29 11.15 18.35
N VAL A 315 -11.63 10.47 17.42
CA VAL A 315 -10.19 10.62 17.18
C VAL A 315 -9.94 11.79 16.23
N SER A 316 -9.17 12.77 16.69
CA SER A 316 -8.62 13.82 15.82
C SER A 316 -7.24 13.39 15.34
N LEU A 317 -7.07 13.19 14.03
CA LEU A 317 -5.87 12.60 13.46
C LEU A 317 -5.03 13.61 12.69
N THR A 318 -3.74 13.67 13.01
CA THR A 318 -2.71 14.36 12.21
C THR A 318 -1.76 13.32 11.62
N LEU A 319 -1.42 13.47 10.34
CA LEU A 319 -0.48 12.61 9.63
C LEU A 319 0.78 13.38 9.26
N GLY A 320 1.95 12.86 9.61
CA GLY A 320 3.22 13.44 9.20
C GLY A 320 4.30 12.40 8.93
N GLY A 321 5.43 12.86 8.40
CA GLY A 321 6.58 12.00 8.12
C GLY A 321 6.30 10.95 7.04
N THR A 322 5.39 11.21 6.09
CA THR A 322 5.10 10.28 4.99
C THR A 322 4.95 10.99 3.66
N THR A 323 5.91 10.77 2.78
CA THR A 323 5.87 11.25 1.40
C THR A 323 5.37 10.19 0.43
N PHE A 324 4.81 9.07 0.93
CA PHE A 324 4.44 7.91 0.12
C PHE A 324 5.55 7.49 -0.86
N PHE A 325 6.81 7.63 -0.44
CA PHE A 325 8.02 7.36 -1.24
C PHE A 325 8.33 8.36 -2.37
N ALA A 326 7.48 9.37 -2.61
CA ALA A 326 7.71 10.45 -3.59
C ALA A 326 8.61 11.56 -3.02
N SER A 327 9.77 11.18 -2.47
CA SER A 327 10.83 12.08 -2.02
C SER A 327 12.18 11.37 -2.07
N HIS A 328 13.25 12.12 -2.29
CA HIS A 328 14.62 11.61 -2.18
C HIS A 328 14.93 11.05 -0.79
N THR A 329 14.24 11.53 0.26
CA THR A 329 14.32 10.95 1.60
C THR A 329 12.99 10.31 1.98
N ALA A 330 12.91 8.99 1.80
CA ALA A 330 11.81 8.17 2.28
C ALA A 330 12.00 7.72 3.73
N TYR A 331 13.26 7.64 4.20
CA TYR A 331 13.64 7.23 5.56
C TYR A 331 14.74 8.15 6.11
N THR A 332 14.42 8.88 7.18
CA THR A 332 15.42 9.65 7.95
C THR A 332 16.40 8.71 8.64
N ALA A 333 17.57 9.21 9.05
CA ALA A 333 18.67 8.38 9.56
C ALA A 333 18.25 7.44 10.71
N GLY A 334 17.44 7.93 11.66
CA GLY A 334 16.92 7.13 12.79
C GLY A 334 15.83 6.12 12.41
N ASN A 335 15.36 6.11 11.16
CA ASN A 335 14.31 5.23 10.66
C ASN A 335 14.78 4.27 9.56
N ARG A 336 16.09 4.24 9.26
CA ARG A 336 16.67 3.32 8.25
C ARG A 336 16.71 1.90 8.81
N ARG A 337 16.35 0.94 7.96
CA ARG A 337 16.26 -0.48 8.34
C ARG A 337 17.60 -1.17 8.12
N PHE A 338 17.97 -2.08 9.01
CA PHE A 338 19.03 -3.04 8.73
C PHE A 338 18.42 -4.32 8.13
N LYS A 339 18.87 -4.72 6.93
CA LYS A 339 18.43 -5.97 6.31
C LYS A 339 19.39 -7.08 6.69
N HIS A 340 19.07 -7.81 7.76
CA HIS A 340 19.86 -8.94 8.26
C HIS A 340 20.15 -10.00 7.19
N THR A 341 19.21 -10.25 6.29
CA THR A 341 19.39 -11.20 5.18
C THR A 341 20.49 -10.80 4.19
N LEU A 342 20.83 -9.51 4.13
CA LEU A 342 21.86 -8.96 3.23
C LEU A 342 23.07 -8.39 3.99
N GLY A 343 23.02 -8.36 5.33
CA GLY A 343 24.06 -7.78 6.18
C GLY A 343 24.33 -6.29 5.93
N ARG A 344 23.35 -5.54 5.43
CA ARG A 344 23.51 -4.11 5.05
C ARG A 344 22.33 -3.25 5.49
N GLY A 345 22.62 -2.00 5.86
CA GLY A 345 21.63 -0.96 6.10
C GLY A 345 21.06 -0.40 4.80
N THR A 346 19.85 0.16 4.87
CA THR A 346 19.24 0.86 3.73
C THR A 346 19.65 2.34 3.67
N ASP A 347 19.72 2.91 2.46
CA ASP A 347 19.88 4.34 2.20
C ASP A 347 18.63 5.18 2.55
N GLU A 348 18.65 6.50 2.32
CA GLU A 348 17.48 7.37 2.53
C GLU A 348 16.24 7.01 1.71
N THR A 349 16.39 6.24 0.63
CA THR A 349 15.27 5.75 -0.19
C THR A 349 14.74 4.40 0.30
N GLY A 350 15.35 3.84 1.35
CA GLY A 350 15.03 2.53 1.89
C GLY A 350 15.54 1.37 1.03
N SER A 351 16.55 1.62 0.17
CA SER A 351 17.19 0.68 -0.74
C SER A 351 18.57 0.25 -0.20
N THR A 352 19.03 -0.94 -0.56
CA THR A 352 20.42 -1.41 -0.34
C THR A 352 21.33 -1.12 -1.54
N GLY A 353 20.82 -0.39 -2.53
CA GLY A 353 21.49 -0.07 -3.79
C GLY A 353 21.24 -1.07 -4.91
N GLN A 354 20.42 -2.11 -4.69
CA GLN A 354 20.04 -3.05 -5.75
C GLN A 354 19.04 -2.42 -6.73
N ARG A 355 19.25 -2.65 -8.02
CA ARG A 355 18.34 -2.19 -9.08
C ARG A 355 16.93 -2.72 -8.83
N PHE A 356 15.94 -1.85 -8.99
CA PHE A 356 14.52 -2.14 -8.76
C PHE A 356 14.15 -2.69 -7.38
N GLU A 357 15.02 -2.67 -6.35
CA GLU A 357 14.75 -3.36 -5.08
C GLU A 357 13.40 -2.98 -4.43
N ARG A 358 13.01 -1.70 -4.55
CA ARG A 358 11.76 -1.16 -4.03
C ARG A 358 10.56 -1.41 -4.96
N CYS A 359 10.79 -1.54 -6.26
CA CYS A 359 9.76 -1.63 -7.29
C CYS A 359 8.81 -2.82 -7.11
N PRO A 360 9.26 -4.07 -6.84
CA PRO A 360 8.38 -5.19 -6.50
C PRO A 360 7.45 -4.93 -5.32
N THR A 361 7.94 -4.19 -4.32
CA THR A 361 7.18 -3.82 -3.12
C THR A 361 6.12 -2.79 -3.49
N PHE A 362 6.50 -1.74 -4.21
CA PHE A 362 5.58 -0.71 -4.70
C PHE A 362 4.49 -1.29 -5.61
N ALA A 363 4.88 -2.15 -6.55
CA ALA A 363 3.94 -2.88 -7.40
C ALA A 363 3.01 -3.77 -6.58
N ARG A 364 3.52 -4.52 -5.58
CA ARG A 364 2.69 -5.38 -4.73
C ARG A 364 1.64 -4.60 -3.94
N HIS A 365 2.05 -3.47 -3.37
CA HIS A 365 1.19 -2.68 -2.52
C HIS A 365 0.26 -1.77 -3.32
N ASN A 366 0.52 -1.56 -4.61
CA ASN A 366 -0.14 -0.57 -5.44
C ASN A 366 -0.06 0.83 -4.81
N VAL A 367 1.05 1.51 -5.09
CA VAL A 367 1.39 2.82 -4.51
C VAL A 367 0.33 3.89 -4.75
N THR A 368 -0.39 3.84 -5.87
CA THR A 368 -1.47 4.80 -6.17
C THR A 368 -2.70 4.53 -5.31
N GLU A 369 -3.08 3.25 -5.13
CA GLU A 369 -4.23 2.91 -4.27
C GLU A 369 -4.01 3.35 -2.82
N ASN A 370 -2.79 3.18 -2.30
CA ASN A 370 -2.45 3.61 -0.93
C ASN A 370 -2.49 5.13 -0.75
N LEU A 371 -1.93 5.87 -1.72
CA LEU A 371 -1.95 7.33 -1.69
C LEU A 371 -3.39 7.84 -1.79
N THR A 372 -4.19 7.31 -2.72
CA THR A 372 -5.58 7.74 -2.92
C THR A 372 -6.45 7.53 -1.68
N LEU A 373 -6.31 6.39 -0.97
CA LEU A 373 -7.06 6.16 0.26
C LEU A 373 -6.83 7.26 1.31
N VAL A 374 -5.60 7.72 1.47
CA VAL A 374 -5.28 8.77 2.44
C VAL A 374 -5.62 10.16 1.89
N ALA A 375 -5.35 10.42 0.62
CA ALA A 375 -5.62 11.71 -0.01
C ALA A 375 -7.11 12.06 -0.03
N ASN A 376 -7.98 11.08 -0.27
CA ASN A 376 -9.42 11.24 -0.18
C ASN A 376 -9.85 11.63 1.25
N LEU A 377 -9.33 10.96 2.28
CA LEU A 377 -9.65 11.27 3.67
C LEU A 377 -9.12 12.66 4.11
N LEU A 378 -7.95 13.07 3.61
CA LEU A 378 -7.44 14.44 3.77
C LEU A 378 -8.36 15.46 3.10
N GLN A 379 -8.78 15.20 1.86
CA GLN A 379 -9.70 16.06 1.12
C GLN A 379 -11.05 16.22 1.84
N GLY A 380 -11.54 15.13 2.46
CA GLY A 380 -12.77 15.12 3.25
C GLY A 380 -12.65 15.76 4.64
N GLY A 381 -11.44 16.16 5.05
CA GLY A 381 -11.19 16.72 6.39
C GLY A 381 -11.23 15.69 7.52
N ALA A 382 -11.21 14.39 7.23
CA ALA A 382 -11.20 13.33 8.23
C ALA A 382 -9.85 13.23 8.99
N LEU A 383 -8.78 13.76 8.41
CA LEU A 383 -7.50 13.99 9.06
C LEU A 383 -6.85 15.26 8.51
N VAL A 384 -5.84 15.76 9.23
CA VAL A 384 -4.93 16.81 8.74
C VAL A 384 -3.54 16.24 8.46
N ALA A 385 -2.75 16.92 7.64
CA ALA A 385 -1.42 16.49 7.26
C ALA A 385 -0.36 17.58 7.51
N ASP A 386 0.87 17.14 7.76
CA ASP A 386 2.05 17.99 7.67
C ASP A 386 2.29 18.48 6.23
N LYS A 387 3.20 19.45 6.07
CA LYS A 387 3.42 20.11 4.78
C LYS A 387 3.84 19.12 3.69
N GLU A 388 4.79 18.23 4.01
CA GLU A 388 5.36 17.26 3.09
C GLU A 388 4.32 16.23 2.64
N THR A 389 3.51 15.71 3.57
CA THR A 389 2.44 14.75 3.27
C THR A 389 1.34 15.41 2.45
N ALA A 390 0.92 16.63 2.80
CA ALA A 390 -0.11 17.37 2.07
C ALA A 390 0.30 17.64 0.62
N GLN A 391 1.58 17.97 0.38
CA GLN A 391 2.11 18.18 -0.95
C GLN A 391 1.97 16.92 -1.83
N VAL A 392 2.34 15.75 -1.31
CA VAL A 392 2.25 14.49 -2.09
C VAL A 392 0.79 14.05 -2.26
N ALA A 393 -0.06 14.19 -1.24
CA ALA A 393 -1.49 13.87 -1.33
C ALA A 393 -2.20 14.70 -2.40
N GLY A 394 -1.76 15.94 -2.63
CA GLY A 394 -2.25 16.85 -3.65
C GLY A 394 -1.80 16.54 -5.09
N MET A 395 -0.83 15.64 -5.30
CA MET A 395 -0.37 15.29 -6.64
C MET A 395 -1.44 14.55 -7.45
N SER A 396 -1.47 14.79 -8.75
CA SER A 396 -2.16 13.91 -9.69
C SER A 396 -1.49 12.54 -9.76
N THR A 397 -2.24 11.53 -10.20
CA THR A 397 -1.68 10.17 -10.43
C THR A 397 -0.48 10.19 -11.37
N GLY A 398 -0.51 11.03 -12.41
CA GLY A 398 0.59 11.17 -13.37
C GLY A 398 1.85 11.77 -12.75
N GLU A 399 1.71 12.87 -12.01
CA GLU A 399 2.84 13.52 -11.32
C GLU A 399 3.49 12.57 -10.32
N TYR A 400 2.69 11.90 -9.48
CA TYR A 400 3.18 10.97 -8.49
C TYR A 400 3.94 9.78 -9.13
N LEU A 401 3.39 9.18 -10.19
CA LEU A 401 4.05 8.07 -10.87
C LEU A 401 5.33 8.54 -11.60
N ALA A 402 5.36 9.73 -12.17
CA ALA A 402 6.56 10.31 -12.78
C ALA A 402 7.67 10.54 -11.75
N THR A 403 7.32 11.02 -10.55
CA THR A 403 8.28 11.14 -9.43
C THR A 403 8.85 9.77 -9.03
N LEU A 404 8.04 8.71 -9.04
CA LEU A 404 8.53 7.35 -8.75
C LEU A 404 9.45 6.80 -9.85
N ASP A 405 9.21 7.11 -11.13
CA ASP A 405 10.13 6.78 -12.22
C ASP A 405 11.51 7.42 -11.98
N GLU A 406 11.54 8.70 -11.61
CA GLU A 406 12.78 9.43 -11.34
C GLU A 406 13.55 8.83 -10.15
N LEU A 407 12.87 8.52 -9.05
CA LEU A 407 13.50 8.08 -7.81
C LEU A 407 13.93 6.60 -7.81
N TYR A 408 13.19 5.74 -8.52
CA TYR A 408 13.31 4.28 -8.42
C TYR A 408 13.33 3.54 -9.76
N GLY A 409 12.86 4.17 -10.83
CA GLY A 409 12.73 3.55 -12.15
C GLY A 409 13.96 3.72 -13.06
N ARG A 410 14.56 4.90 -12.97
CA ARG A 410 15.80 5.26 -13.67
C ARG A 410 17.02 4.83 -12.86
N ASP A 411 18.07 4.43 -13.57
CA ASP A 411 19.35 4.12 -12.93
C ASP A 411 19.94 5.41 -12.36
N ARG A 412 20.41 5.33 -11.11
CA ARG A 412 21.03 6.47 -10.42
C ARG A 412 22.43 6.65 -11.00
N ALA A 413 22.71 7.85 -11.52
CA ALA A 413 24.00 8.24 -12.07
C ALA A 413 25.10 8.27 -10.99
#